data_AF-A0A955VT37-F1
#
_entry.id   AF-A0A955VT37-F1
#
_cell.length_a   1.000
_cell.length_b   1.000
_cell.length_c   1.000
_cell.angle_alpha   90.00
_cell.angle_beta   90.00
_cell.angle_gamma   90.00
#
_symmetry.space_group_name_H-M   'P 1'
#
loop_
_entity.id
_entity.type
_entity.pdbx_description
1 polymer ?
#
loop_
_entity_poly.entity_id
_entity_poly.type
_entity_poly.pdbx_seq_one_letter_code
_entity_poly.pdbx_strand_id
1 'polypeptide(L)'
;LLMAFRPAWMHRLVARWDARPWTRWSTRLVRRLVFFHLVCLGWALFRAGSLADCWTLWAGMLDVTAWDWSAFTAGVVASGAGGWLALCGGLIVATIGAQMIWPVGSNAVVERLWRAPEAVRFAVVVLLIYACMLAAPEQPPPFIYFQF
;
A
#
# COMPACT_ATOMS: atom_id res chain seq x y z
N LEU A 1 -22.42 -1.54 9.77
CA LEU A 1 -22.84 -1.53 11.20
C LEU A 1 -21.64 -1.35 12.16
N LEU A 2 -20.73 -0.41 11.89
CA LEU A 2 -19.61 -0.04 12.78
C LEU A 2 -19.41 1.50 12.76
N MET A 3 -20.50 2.25 12.96
CA MET A 3 -20.49 3.73 12.95
C MET A 3 -21.07 4.36 14.22
N ALA A 4 -21.27 3.61 15.29
CA ALA A 4 -21.78 4.14 16.55
C ALA A 4 -20.83 3.79 17.68
N PHE A 5 -20.58 4.76 18.58
CA PHE A 5 -19.62 4.75 19.69
C PHE A 5 -18.19 5.21 19.38
N ARG A 6 -18.06 6.48 18.97
CA ARG A 6 -16.92 7.28 19.42
C ARG A 6 -17.34 8.07 20.67
N PRO A 7 -16.82 7.73 21.87
CA PRO A 7 -17.18 8.45 23.09
C PRO A 7 -16.78 9.92 23.03
N ALA A 8 -17.61 10.81 23.58
CA ALA A 8 -17.36 12.26 23.60
C ALA A 8 -16.07 12.67 24.33
N TRP A 9 -15.53 11.80 25.20
CA TRP A 9 -14.21 12.02 25.84
C TRP A 9 -13.05 11.82 24.86
N MET A 10 -13.20 10.94 23.87
CA MET A 10 -12.17 10.67 22.85
C MET A 10 -12.02 11.86 21.89
N HIS A 11 -13.12 12.52 21.52
CA HIS A 11 -13.08 13.77 20.75
C HIS A 11 -12.36 14.89 21.49
N ARG A 12 -12.56 15.00 22.80
CA ARG A 12 -11.89 16.01 23.64
C ARG A 12 -10.39 15.73 23.80
N LEU A 13 -9.99 14.46 23.92
CA LEU A 13 -8.58 14.06 23.95
C LEU A 13 -7.89 14.29 22.61
N VAL A 14 -8.51 13.91 21.49
CA VAL A 14 -7.97 14.14 20.14
C VAL A 14 -7.85 15.63 19.85
N ALA A 15 -8.87 16.44 20.21
CA ALA A 15 -8.81 17.90 20.02
C ALA A 15 -7.71 18.56 20.87
N ARG A 16 -7.49 18.11 22.11
CA ARG A 16 -6.38 18.57 22.95
C ARG A 16 -5.02 18.12 22.41
N TRP A 17 -4.96 16.93 21.81
CA TRP A 17 -3.75 16.41 21.20
C TRP A 17 -3.43 17.15 19.89
N ASP A 18 -4.41 17.49 19.04
CA ASP A 18 -4.22 18.22 17.76
C ASP A 18 -3.98 19.72 17.92
N ALA A 19 -4.14 20.27 19.13
CA ALA A 19 -3.95 21.70 19.42
C ALA A 19 -2.48 22.15 19.38
N ARG A 20 -1.51 21.23 19.51
CA ARG A 20 -0.08 21.57 19.43
C ARG A 20 0.45 21.35 18.00
N PRO A 21 1.23 22.27 17.44
CA PRO A 21 1.72 22.12 16.06
C PRO A 21 2.65 20.91 15.90
N TRP A 22 3.42 20.54 16.92
CA TRP A 22 4.29 19.36 16.89
C TRP A 22 3.54 18.02 16.93
N THR A 23 2.39 17.97 17.61
CA THR A 23 1.57 16.75 17.69
C THR A 23 0.77 16.49 16.41
N ARG A 24 0.55 17.50 15.55
CA ARG A 24 -0.05 17.29 14.21
C ARG A 24 0.85 16.51 13.27
N TRP A 25 2.17 16.67 13.40
CA TRP A 25 3.15 15.89 12.63
C TRP A 25 3.25 14.47 13.18
N SER A 26 3.29 14.30 14.51
CA SER A 26 3.33 12.97 15.12
C SER A 26 2.04 12.18 14.89
N THR A 27 0.87 12.79 14.96
CA THR A 27 -0.42 12.13 14.66
C THR A 27 -0.52 11.70 13.20
N ARG A 28 -0.03 12.52 12.24
CA ARG A 28 0.04 12.13 10.83
C ARG A 28 0.99 10.97 10.59
N LEU A 29 2.18 11.00 11.20
CA LEU A 29 3.15 9.92 11.09
C LEU A 29 2.63 8.63 11.72
N VAL A 30 2.10 8.69 12.94
CA VAL A 30 1.50 7.54 13.62
C VAL A 30 0.35 6.96 12.79
N ARG A 31 -0.52 7.79 12.22
CA ARG A 31 -1.60 7.31 11.34
C ARG A 31 -1.05 6.59 10.11
N ARG A 32 0.01 7.11 9.49
CA ARG A 32 0.67 6.47 8.34
C ARG A 32 1.33 5.15 8.71
N LEU A 33 2.04 5.10 9.85
CA LEU A 33 2.65 3.87 10.35
C LEU A 33 1.60 2.82 10.68
N VAL A 34 0.52 3.20 11.36
CA VAL A 34 -0.60 2.29 11.65
C VAL A 34 -1.21 1.77 10.34
N PHE A 35 -1.48 2.66 9.38
CA PHE A 35 -2.01 2.25 8.09
C PHE A 35 -1.07 1.30 7.34
N PHE A 36 0.23 1.60 7.32
CA PHE A 36 1.25 0.72 6.74
C PHE A 36 1.24 -0.68 7.38
N HIS A 37 1.25 -0.76 8.72
CA HIS A 37 1.23 -2.05 9.41
C HIS A 37 -0.08 -2.82 9.15
N LEU A 38 -1.22 -2.12 9.04
CA LEU A 38 -2.49 -2.74 8.68
C LEU A 38 -2.49 -3.29 7.25
N VAL A 39 -1.86 -2.59 6.31
CA VAL A 39 -1.71 -3.07 4.92
C VAL A 39 -0.79 -4.29 4.87
N CYS A 40 0.38 -4.24 5.53
CA CYS A 40 1.28 -5.39 5.63
C CYS A 40 0.62 -6.59 6.30
N LEU A 41 -0.14 -6.35 7.38
CA LEU A 41 -0.87 -7.40 8.09
C LEU A 41 -1.97 -8.00 7.21
N GLY A 42 -2.74 -7.16 6.50
CA GLY A 42 -3.75 -7.63 5.55
C GLY A 42 -3.16 -8.46 4.42
N TRP A 43 -2.00 -8.06 3.89
CA TRP A 43 -1.26 -8.84 2.90
C TRP A 43 -0.79 -10.19 3.46
N ALA A 44 -0.23 -10.20 4.68
CA ALA A 44 0.26 -11.42 5.32
C ALA A 44 -0.89 -12.41 5.59
N LEU A 45 -2.03 -11.91 6.10
CA LEU A 45 -3.24 -12.71 6.31
C LEU A 45 -3.78 -13.31 5.01
N PHE A 46 -3.71 -12.55 3.91
CA PHE A 46 -4.17 -13.03 2.61
C PHE A 46 -3.30 -14.15 2.03
N ARG A 47 -2.00 -14.15 2.35
CA ARG A 47 -1.02 -15.08 1.76
C ARG A 47 -0.71 -16.27 2.66
N ALA A 48 -0.99 -16.19 3.95
CA ALA A 48 -0.67 -17.24 4.92
C ALA A 48 -1.71 -18.37 4.93
N GLY A 49 -1.24 -19.62 5.07
CA GLY A 49 -2.11 -20.78 5.28
C GLY A 49 -2.57 -20.95 6.74
N SER A 50 -1.87 -20.30 7.69
CA SER A 50 -2.17 -20.35 9.11
C SER A 50 -1.82 -19.02 9.80
N LEU A 51 -2.32 -18.81 11.03
CA LEU A 51 -1.94 -17.63 11.83
C LEU A 51 -0.44 -17.62 12.19
N ALA A 52 0.17 -18.80 12.36
CA ALA A 52 1.60 -18.90 12.61
C ALA A 52 2.41 -18.44 11.38
N ASP A 53 2.02 -18.85 10.17
CA ASP A 53 2.66 -18.41 8.93
C ASP A 53 2.46 -16.91 8.68
N CYS A 54 1.28 -16.39 9.02
CA CYS A 54 0.99 -14.97 8.95
C CYS A 54 1.94 -14.16 9.83
N TRP A 55 2.18 -14.61 11.06
CA TRP A 55 3.11 -13.95 11.97
C TRP A 55 4.53 -13.95 11.40
N THR A 56 5.00 -15.08 10.88
CA THR A 56 6.33 -15.20 10.27
C THR A 56 6.50 -14.28 9.07
N LEU A 57 5.50 -14.24 8.17
CA LEU A 57 5.51 -13.35 7.00
C LEU A 57 5.51 -11.88 7.42
N TRP A 58 4.64 -11.50 8.35
CA TRP A 58 4.53 -10.10 8.81
C TRP A 58 5.79 -9.64 9.55
N ALA A 59 6.36 -10.48 10.41
CA ALA A 59 7.61 -10.19 11.12
C ALA A 59 8.79 -10.05 10.14
N GLY A 60 8.89 -10.94 9.14
CA GLY A 60 9.93 -10.86 8.11
C GLY A 60 9.85 -9.59 7.26
N MET A 61 8.65 -9.04 7.04
CA MET A 61 8.49 -7.74 6.37
C MET A 61 9.04 -6.56 7.18
N LEU A 62 9.07 -6.68 8.51
CA LEU A 62 9.54 -5.63 9.40
C LEU A 62 11.01 -5.79 9.79
N ASP A 63 11.59 -6.98 9.57
CA ASP A 63 13.00 -7.24 9.79
C ASP A 63 13.84 -6.76 8.60
N VAL A 64 14.17 -5.47 8.62
CA VAL A 64 15.02 -4.83 7.61
C VAL A 64 16.45 -5.39 7.61
N THR A 65 16.90 -6.02 8.71
CA THR A 65 18.26 -6.59 8.79
C THR A 65 18.39 -7.92 8.08
N ALA A 66 17.28 -8.64 7.89
CA ALA A 66 17.22 -9.87 7.11
C ALA A 66 17.03 -9.65 5.60
N TRP A 67 16.99 -8.39 5.13
CA TRP A 67 16.79 -8.11 3.71
C TRP A 67 18.07 -8.34 2.91
N ASP A 68 18.11 -9.45 2.18
CA ASP A 68 19.22 -9.77 1.28
C ASP A 68 19.09 -9.01 -0.06
N TRP A 69 19.54 -7.75 -0.03
CA TRP A 69 19.61 -6.90 -1.21
C TRP A 69 20.49 -7.46 -2.32
N SER A 70 21.48 -8.30 -1.97
CA SER A 70 22.37 -8.90 -2.96
C SER A 70 21.66 -10.00 -3.74
N ALA A 71 20.90 -10.86 -3.07
CA ALA A 71 20.04 -11.85 -3.70
C ALA A 71 18.92 -11.20 -4.52
N PHE A 72 18.32 -10.13 -4.01
CA PHE A 72 17.32 -9.36 -4.76
C PHE A 72 17.90 -8.79 -6.06
N THR A 73 19.02 -8.07 -5.99
CA THR A 73 19.62 -7.47 -7.19
C THR A 73 20.10 -8.52 -8.19
N ALA A 74 20.67 -9.64 -7.71
CA ALA A 74 21.03 -10.77 -8.56
C ALA A 74 19.81 -11.39 -9.27
N GLY A 75 18.69 -11.56 -8.57
CA GLY A 75 17.43 -12.05 -9.16
C GLY A 75 16.84 -11.09 -10.21
N VAL A 76 16.96 -9.79 -9.98
CA VAL A 76 16.53 -8.76 -10.95
C VAL A 76 17.39 -8.77 -12.21
N VAL A 77 18.70 -8.96 -12.07
CA VAL A 77 19.62 -9.07 -13.21
C VAL A 77 19.36 -10.37 -13.97
N ALA A 78 19.23 -11.49 -13.27
CA ALA A 78 19.00 -12.81 -13.87
C ALA A 78 17.67 -12.90 -14.62
N SER A 79 16.62 -12.23 -14.13
CA SER A 79 15.31 -12.19 -14.79
C SER A 79 15.26 -11.24 -15.99
N GLY A 80 16.27 -10.39 -16.21
CA GLY A 80 16.25 -9.33 -17.22
C GLY A 80 15.20 -8.25 -16.95
N ALA A 81 14.50 -8.29 -15.80
CA ALA A 81 13.39 -7.40 -15.46
C ALA A 81 13.86 -6.03 -14.91
N GLY A 82 15.17 -5.78 -14.86
CA GLY A 82 15.74 -4.56 -14.28
C GLY A 82 15.16 -3.26 -14.86
N GLY A 83 14.97 -3.19 -16.18
CA GLY A 83 14.36 -2.03 -16.82
C GLY A 83 12.90 -1.81 -16.42
N TRP A 84 12.13 -2.89 -16.29
CA TRP A 84 10.73 -2.84 -15.86
C TRP A 84 10.60 -2.45 -14.39
N LEU A 85 11.42 -3.03 -13.52
CA LEU A 85 11.46 -2.68 -12.10
C LEU A 85 11.90 -1.24 -11.87
N ALA A 86 12.86 -0.74 -12.63
CA ALA A 86 13.27 0.66 -12.59
C ALA A 86 12.13 1.59 -13.02
N LEU A 87 11.37 1.23 -14.06
CA LEU A 87 10.19 1.97 -14.50
C LEU A 87 9.10 1.99 -13.42
N CYS A 88 8.74 0.83 -12.87
CA CYS A 88 7.75 0.72 -11.81
C CYS A 88 8.16 1.47 -10.54
N GLY A 89 9.41 1.30 -10.10
CA GLY A 89 9.98 2.01 -8.95
C GLY A 89 9.98 3.52 -9.17
N GLY A 90 10.38 3.98 -10.36
CA GLY A 90 10.33 5.38 -10.76
C GLY A 90 8.92 5.96 -10.74
N LEU A 91 7.93 5.22 -11.26
CA LEU A 91 6.52 5.61 -11.21
C LEU A 91 6.00 5.70 -9.77
N ILE A 92 6.37 4.76 -8.89
CA ILE A 92 6.00 4.80 -7.48
C ILE A 92 6.61 6.02 -6.79
N VAL A 93 7.91 6.29 -6.98
CA VAL A 93 8.58 7.46 -6.39
C VAL A 93 7.97 8.76 -6.92
N ALA A 94 7.72 8.85 -8.23
CA ALA A 94 7.11 10.03 -8.84
C ALA A 94 5.69 10.26 -8.33
N THR A 95 4.88 9.21 -8.18
CA THR A 95 3.51 9.32 -7.65
C THR A 95 3.49 9.67 -6.17
N ILE A 96 4.36 9.09 -5.34
CA ILE A 96 4.51 9.47 -3.92
C ILE A 96 4.96 10.93 -3.81
N GLY A 97 5.98 11.33 -4.59
CA GLY A 97 6.47 12.70 -4.62
C GLY A 97 5.38 13.70 -5.04
N ALA A 98 4.63 13.37 -6.10
CA ALA A 98 3.50 14.16 -6.55
C ALA A 98 2.40 14.27 -5.48
N GLN A 99 2.08 13.19 -4.75
CA GLN A 99 1.11 13.21 -3.65
C GLN A 99 1.59 13.99 -2.43
N MET A 100 2.91 14.02 -2.16
CA MET A 100 3.48 14.80 -1.07
C MET A 100 3.47 16.31 -1.37
N ILE A 101 3.73 16.69 -2.62
CA ILE A 101 3.72 18.09 -3.07
C ILE A 101 2.28 18.58 -3.29
N TRP A 102 1.43 17.72 -3.84
CA TRP A 102 0.03 18.02 -4.14
C TRP A 102 -0.85 16.90 -3.61
N PRO A 103 -1.42 17.05 -2.39
CA PRO A 103 -2.33 16.05 -1.84
C PRO A 103 -3.68 16.10 -2.59
N VAL A 104 -3.69 15.58 -3.81
CA VAL A 104 -4.88 15.38 -4.62
C VAL A 104 -5.58 14.13 -4.09
N GLY A 105 -6.83 14.27 -3.65
CA GLY A 105 -7.63 13.11 -3.24
C GLY A 105 -7.80 12.12 -4.39
N SER A 106 -7.93 10.82 -4.06
CA SER A 106 -8.14 9.75 -5.04
C SER A 106 -9.26 10.05 -6.04
N ASN A 107 -10.33 10.70 -5.59
CA ASN A 107 -11.45 11.11 -6.43
C ASN A 107 -11.05 12.09 -7.53
N ALA A 108 -10.19 13.06 -7.23
CA ALA A 108 -9.72 14.04 -8.20
C ALA A 108 -8.71 13.45 -9.19
N VAL A 109 -7.95 12.42 -8.78
CA VAL A 109 -7.09 11.64 -9.70
C VAL A 109 -7.95 10.81 -10.66
N VAL A 110 -8.97 10.13 -10.14
CA VAL A 110 -9.93 9.35 -10.95
C VAL A 110 -10.68 10.25 -11.93
N GLU A 111 -11.11 11.42 -11.48
CA GLU A 111 -11.80 12.39 -12.33
C GLU A 111 -10.89 12.92 -13.45
N ARG A 112 -9.61 13.18 -13.16
CA ARG A 112 -8.62 13.57 -14.18
C ARG A 112 -8.36 12.44 -15.18
N LEU A 113 -8.28 11.19 -14.71
CA LEU A 113 -8.11 10.03 -15.59
C LEU A 113 -9.31 9.85 -16.53
N TRP A 114 -10.53 10.07 -16.04
CA TRP A 114 -11.74 10.01 -16.86
C TRP A 114 -11.88 11.14 -17.87
N ARG A 115 -11.24 12.28 -17.61
CA ARG A 115 -11.15 13.41 -18.56
C ARG A 115 -9.98 13.30 -19.54
N ALA A 116 -9.08 12.32 -19.38
CA ALA A 116 -7.95 12.10 -20.28
C ALA A 116 -8.41 11.54 -21.65
N PRO A 117 -7.61 11.72 -22.72
CA PRO A 117 -7.88 11.11 -24.02
C PRO A 117 -8.06 9.60 -23.92
N GLU A 118 -8.94 9.03 -24.74
CA GLU A 118 -9.34 7.61 -24.63
C GLU A 118 -8.15 6.65 -24.69
N ALA A 119 -7.17 6.92 -25.56
CA ALA A 119 -5.97 6.12 -25.68
C ALA A 119 -5.13 6.10 -24.39
N VAL A 120 -5.00 7.24 -23.71
CA VAL A 120 -4.26 7.36 -22.44
C VAL A 120 -5.00 6.59 -21.34
N ARG A 121 -6.32 6.76 -21.28
CA ARG A 121 -7.16 6.05 -20.32
C ARG A 121 -7.07 4.53 -20.50
N PHE A 122 -7.18 4.07 -21.74
CA PHE A 122 -7.05 2.65 -22.09
C PHE A 122 -5.67 2.11 -21.69
N ALA A 123 -4.60 2.80 -22.07
CA ALA A 123 -3.24 2.39 -21.73
C ALA A 123 -3.04 2.28 -20.20
N VAL A 124 -3.50 3.27 -19.42
CA VAL A 124 -3.38 3.26 -17.96
C VAL A 124 -4.16 2.11 -17.34
N VAL A 125 -5.40 1.86 -17.79
CA VAL A 125 -6.23 0.76 -17.27
C VAL A 125 -5.59 -0.59 -17.60
N VAL A 126 -5.12 -0.79 -18.83
CA VAL A 126 -4.42 -2.01 -19.25
C VAL A 126 -3.16 -2.23 -18.42
N LEU A 127 -2.34 -1.20 -18.22
CA LEU A 127 -1.15 -1.27 -17.38
C LEU A 127 -1.49 -1.64 -15.94
N LEU A 128 -2.56 -1.09 -15.39
CA LEU A 128 -3.03 -1.42 -14.03
C LEU A 128 -3.47 -2.88 -13.92
N ILE A 129 -4.26 -3.37 -14.88
CA ILE A 129 -4.70 -4.77 -14.92
C ILE A 129 -3.47 -5.68 -15.05
N TYR A 130 -2.55 -5.36 -15.95
CA TYR A 130 -1.36 -6.16 -16.17
C TYR A 130 -0.45 -6.18 -14.94
N ALA A 131 -0.29 -5.03 -14.26
CA ALA A 131 0.43 -4.97 -12.99
C ALA A 131 -0.24 -5.82 -11.91
N CYS A 132 -1.58 -5.83 -11.83
CA CYS A 132 -2.32 -6.72 -10.93
C CYS A 132 -2.11 -8.20 -11.27
N MET A 133 -2.01 -8.56 -12.54
CA MET A 133 -1.74 -9.94 -12.97
C MET A 133 -0.32 -10.38 -12.64
N LEU A 134 0.69 -9.51 -12.86
CA LEU A 134 2.08 -9.80 -12.47
C LEU A 134 2.25 -9.91 -10.95
N ALA A 135 1.46 -9.16 -10.19
CA ALA A 135 1.45 -9.21 -8.74
C ALA A 135 0.49 -10.29 -8.19
N ALA A 136 -0.26 -10.99 -9.05
CA ALA A 136 -1.18 -12.03 -8.62
C ALA A 136 -0.39 -13.25 -8.11
N PRO A 137 -0.79 -13.85 -6.98
CA PRO A 137 -0.16 -15.07 -6.51
C PRO A 137 -0.39 -16.22 -7.50
N GLU A 138 0.64 -17.06 -7.71
CA GLU A 138 0.58 -18.21 -8.62
C GLU A 138 -0.46 -19.27 -8.22
N GLN A 139 -0.90 -19.24 -6.96
CA GLN A 139 -1.97 -20.09 -6.45
C GLN A 139 -3.18 -19.23 -6.10
N PRO A 140 -4.42 -19.70 -6.40
CA PRO A 140 -5.62 -19.02 -5.95
C PRO A 140 -5.55 -18.85 -4.43
N PRO A 141 -5.75 -17.63 -3.90
CA PRO A 141 -5.72 -17.40 -2.47
C PRO A 141 -6.83 -18.23 -1.82
N PRO A 142 -6.54 -18.99 -0.75
CA PRO A 142 -7.52 -19.88 -0.14
C PRO A 142 -8.77 -19.15 0.38
N PHE A 143 -8.71 -17.83 0.55
CA PHE A 143 -9.77 -17.03 1.18
C PHE A 143 -10.72 -16.30 0.23
N ILE A 144 -10.48 -16.24 -1.10
CA ILE A 144 -11.42 -15.55 -2.01
C ILE A 144 -12.72 -16.35 -2.21
N TYR A 145 -12.69 -17.67 -2.03
CA TYR A 145 -13.83 -18.56 -2.28
C TYR A 145 -14.69 -18.87 -1.06
N PHE A 146 -14.36 -18.36 0.14
CA PHE A 146 -15.30 -18.38 1.27
C PHE A 146 -16.25 -17.18 1.16
N GLN A 147 -17.07 -17.19 0.12
CA GLN A 147 -18.30 -16.42 0.07
C GLN A 147 -19.30 -17.14 0.98
N PHE A 148 -19.57 -16.56 2.15
CA PHE A 148 -20.77 -16.86 2.93
C PHE A 148 -21.98 -16.21 2.26
#